data_AF-A0A923TDN5-F1
#
_entry.id   AF-A0A923TDN5-F1
#
_cell.length_a   1.000
_cell.length_b   1.000
_cell.length_c   1.000
_cell.angle_alpha   90.00
_cell.angle_beta   90.00
_cell.angle_gamma   90.00
#
_symmetry.space_group_name_H-M   'P 1'
#
loop_
_entity.id
_entity.type
_entity.pdbx_description
1 polymer ?
#
loop_
_entity_poly.entity_id
_entity_poly.type
_entity_poly.pdbx_seq_one_letter_code
_entity_poly.pdbx_strand_id
1 'polypeptide(L)' 'MLTPIARDLFTGRVGLVRFIRSANGEVTGLTLSSTRVRRLPLQKIAAPPAQAAPSREE' A
#
# COMPACT_ATOMS: atom_id res chain seq x y z
N MET A 1 2.99 3.50 -11.73
CA MET A 1 3.49 4.51 -10.78
C MET A 1 2.35 4.96 -9.88
N LEU A 2 2.58 5.00 -8.57
CA LEU A 2 1.64 5.55 -7.59
C LEU A 2 2.17 6.91 -7.15
N THR A 3 1.29 7.89 -7.05
CA THR A 3 1.58 9.25 -6.60
C THR A 3 0.87 9.47 -5.27
N PRO A 4 1.58 9.88 -4.20
CA PRO A 4 0.95 10.18 -2.93
C PRO A 4 0.05 11.42 -3.04
N ILE A 5 -1.12 11.38 -2.39
CA ILE A 5 -2.03 12.53 -2.27
C ILE A 5 -2.14 12.95 -0.80
N ALA A 6 -2.22 11.98 0.10
CA ALA A 6 -2.27 12.20 1.54
C ALA A 6 -1.64 10.99 2.26
N ARG A 7 -1.55 11.06 3.59
CA ARG A 7 -1.13 9.92 4.41
C ARG A 7 -2.01 8.71 4.08
N ASP A 8 -1.37 7.62 3.69
CA ASP A 8 -2.00 6.34 3.31
C ASP A 8 -2.91 6.42 2.07
N LEU A 9 -2.87 7.51 1.30
CA LEU A 9 -3.70 7.71 0.11
C LEU A 9 -2.85 8.01 -1.12
N PHE A 10 -3.02 7.20 -2.15
CA PHE A 10 -2.27 7.27 -3.40
C PHE A 10 -3.21 7.25 -4.59
N THR A 11 -2.82 7.90 -5.67
CA THR A 11 -3.46 7.77 -6.98
C THR A 11 -2.49 7.19 -8.00
N GLY A 12 -3.01 6.53 -9.02
CA GLY A 12 -2.20 6.09 -10.13
C GLY A 12 -3.07 5.51 -11.24
N ARG A 13 -2.43 4.78 -12.14
CA ARG A 13 -3.07 4.21 -13.33
C ARG A 13 -4.25 3.27 -13.00
N VAL A 14 -4.21 2.64 -11.84
CA VAL A 14 -5.24 1.70 -11.34
C VAL A 14 -6.39 2.41 -10.60
N GLY A 15 -6.27 3.72 -10.38
CA GLY A 15 -7.22 4.53 -9.60
C GLY A 15 -6.67 4.94 -8.23
N LEU A 16 -7.58 5.12 -7.29
CA LEU A 16 -7.30 5.54 -5.92
C LEU A 16 -7.01 4.31 -5.05
N VAL A 17 -5.88 4.34 -4.36
CA VAL A 17 -5.43 3.32 -3.42
C VAL A 17 -5.37 3.94 -2.03
N ARG A 18 -6.05 3.34 -1.05
CA ARG A 18 -5.97 3.75 0.35
C ARG A 18 -5.52 2.59 1.21
N PHE A 19 -4.37 2.73 1.89
CA PHE A 19 -3.88 1.75 2.84
C PHE A 19 -4.70 1.77 4.14
N ILE A 20 -4.86 0.60 4.73
CA ILE A 20 -5.49 0.39 6.03
C ILE A 20 -4.40 -0.03 7.00
N ARG A 21 -4.38 0.63 8.17
CA ARG A 21 -3.46 0.34 9.26
C ARG A 21 -4.19 -0.27 10.46
N SER A 22 -3.51 -1.13 11.20
CA SER A 22 -3.94 -1.57 12.52
C SER A 22 -3.77 -0.46 13.57
N ALA A 23 -4.25 -0.70 14.78
CA ALA A 23 -4.05 0.20 15.93
C ALA A 23 -2.55 0.45 16.23
N ASN A 24 -1.68 -0.49 15.87
CA ASN A 24 -0.23 -0.38 16.07
C ASN A 24 0.47 0.38 14.92
N GLY A 25 -0.28 0.89 13.94
CA GLY A 25 0.27 1.59 12.78
C GLY A 25 0.75 0.68 11.64
N GLU A 26 0.66 -0.64 11.81
CA GLU A 26 1.05 -1.62 10.78
C GLU A 26 0.06 -1.65 9.63
N VAL A 27 0.54 -1.66 8.38
CA VAL A 27 -0.34 -1.82 7.21
C VAL A 27 -0.88 -3.24 7.14
N THR A 28 -2.20 -3.39 7.25
CA THR A 28 -2.90 -4.70 7.23
C THR A 28 -3.62 -4.96 5.90
N GLY A 29 -3.80 -3.93 5.08
CA GLY A 29 -4.45 -4.05 3.78
C GLY A 29 -4.56 -2.73 3.05
N LEU A 30 -5.37 -2.72 1.99
CA LEU A 30 -5.71 -1.53 1.24
C LEU A 30 -7.10 -1.63 0.60
N THR A 31 -7.64 -0.50 0.19
CA THR A 31 -8.84 -0.42 -0.67
C THR A 31 -8.46 0.18 -2.01
N LEU A 32 -8.98 -0.42 -3.08
CA LEU A 32 -8.82 0.07 -4.45
C LEU A 32 -10.13 0.62 -4.97
N SER A 33 -10.10 1.84 -5.51
CA SER A 33 -11.23 2.44 -6.21
C SER A 33 -10.81 2.91 -7.60
N SER A 34 -11.47 2.39 -8.62
CA SER A 34 -11.32 2.75 -10.02
C SER A 34 -12.67 3.16 -10.62
N THR A 35 -12.70 3.44 -11.92
CA THR A 35 -13.96 3.71 -12.64
C THR A 35 -14.90 2.52 -12.67
N ARG A 36 -14.37 1.28 -12.64
CA ARG A 36 -15.15 0.04 -12.73
C ARG A 36 -15.43 -0.60 -11.38
N VAL A 37 -14.61 -0.32 -10.38
CA VAL A 37 -14.67 -1.00 -9.07
C VAL A 37 -14.57 0.03 -7.97
N ARG A 38 -15.50 0.03 -7.01
CA ARG A 38 -15.46 0.95 -5.87
C ARG A 38 -15.09 0.19 -4.60
N ARG A 39 -14.09 0.70 -3.88
CA ARG A 39 -13.68 0.21 -2.55
C ARG A 39 -13.44 -1.31 -2.47
N LEU A 40 -12.77 -1.91 -3.46
CA LEU A 40 -12.37 -3.31 -3.38
C LEU A 40 -11.37 -3.50 -2.22
N PRO A 41 -11.71 -4.28 -1.18
CA PRO A 41 -10.81 -4.53 -0.07
C PRO A 41 -9.78 -5.59 -0.45
N LEU A 42 -8.52 -5.35 -0.09
CA LEU A 42 -7.40 -6.27 -0.28
C LEU A 42 -6.65 -6.41 1.04
N GLN A 43 -6.38 -7.65 1.45
CA GLN A 43 -5.68 -7.96 2.70
C GLN A 43 -4.19 -8.21 2.42
N LYS A 44 -3.32 -7.75 3.31
CA LYS A 44 -1.91 -8.12 3.31
C LYS A 44 -1.78 -9.55 3.83
N ILE A 45 -1.48 -10.49 2.94
CA ILE A 45 -1.31 -11.92 3.27
C ILE A 45 0.16 -12.33 3.51
N ALA A 46 1.11 -11.51 3.07
CA ALA A 46 2.53 -11.65 3.40
C ALA A 46 3.22 -10.28 3.26
N ALA A 47 4.17 -9.99 4.14
CA ALA A 47 5.20 -9.00 3.82
C ALA A 47 6.25 -9.71 2.93
N PRO A 48 6.77 -9.07 1.87
CA PRO A 48 7.99 -9.59 1.25
C PRO A 48 9.06 -9.77 2.33
N PRO A 49 9.92 -10.81 2.25
CA PRO A 49 11.06 -10.94 3.17
C PRO A 49 11.79 -9.60 3.15
N ALA A 50 12.14 -9.10 4.34
CA ALA A 50 12.83 -7.82 4.49
C ALA A 50 13.92 -7.73 3.43
N GLN A 51 13.71 -6.91 2.41
CA GLN A 51 14.66 -6.76 1.32
C GLN A 51 15.91 -6.21 2.00
N ALA A 52 16.94 -7.05 2.06
CA ALA A 52 18.18 -6.77 2.77
C ALA A 52 18.60 -5.34 2.43
N ALA A 53 18.69 -4.50 3.46
CA ALA A 53 19.35 -3.21 3.32
C ALA A 53 20.69 -3.47 2.63
N PRO A 54 21.12 -2.66 1.64
CA PRO A 54 22.42 -2.85 1.03
C PRO A 54 23.45 -2.85 2.17
N SER A 55 24.08 -3.99 2.41
CA SER A 55 25.26 -4.07 3.26
C SER A 55 26.22 -3.04 2.70
N ARG A 56 26.47 -1.99 3.47
CA ARG A 56 27.56 -1.06 3.19
C ARG A 56 28.83 -1.86 3.47
N GLU A 57 29.40 -2.47 2.42
CA GLU A 57 30.75 -2.99 2.46
C GLU A 57 31.68 -1.78 2.66
N GLU A 58 32.42 -1.81 3.76
CA GLU A 58 33.53 -0.91 4.09
C GLU A 58 34.84 -1.70 3.98
#